data_AF-A0AAN5DFE6-F1
#
_entry.id   AF-A0AAN5DFE6-F1
#
_cell.length_a   1.000
_cell.length_b   1.000
_cell.length_c   1.000
_cell.angle_alpha   90.00
_cell.angle_beta   90.00
_cell.angle_gamma   90.00
#
_symmetry.space_group_name_H-M   'P 1'
#
loop_
_entity.id
_entity.type
_entity.pdbx_description
1 polymer ?
#
loop_
_entity_poly.entity_id
_entity_poly.type
_entity_poly.pdbx_seq_one_letter_code
_entity_poly.pdbx_strand_id
1 'polypeptide(L)'
;RKYRDLDYESGFSRFIRRIIGHTKVLIGLINGPAFGVACTTLGLFDYLVCSELAYFLIPFPTIGGCPEGTSSIVFERVMGTSNASGMLLFGEPM
;
A
#
# COMPACT_ATOMS: atom_id res chain seq x y z
N ARG A 1 -7.59 18.15 -18.28
CA ARG A 1 -7.28 17.60 -19.63
C ARG A 1 -5.84 17.89 -20.10
N LYS A 2 -5.07 18.80 -19.49
CA LYS A 2 -3.72 19.22 -19.95
C LYS A 2 -2.51 18.46 -19.32
N TYR A 3 -2.77 17.45 -18.48
CA TYR A 3 -1.71 16.67 -17.79
C TYR A 3 -1.75 15.17 -18.09
N ARG A 4 -2.60 14.73 -19.04
CA ARG A 4 -2.82 13.30 -19.31
C ARG A 4 -1.69 12.66 -20.14
N ASP A 5 -0.84 13.49 -20.73
CA ASP A 5 0.12 13.07 -21.76
C ASP A 5 1.59 13.27 -21.32
N LEU A 6 1.84 13.67 -20.06
CA LEU A 6 3.19 13.70 -19.46
C LEU A 6 3.54 12.41 -18.72
N ASP A 7 2.73 11.37 -18.92
CA ASP A 7 2.89 10.04 -18.37
C ASP A 7 4.09 9.33 -19.04
N TYR A 8 5.30 9.75 -18.68
CA TYR A 8 6.40 8.79 -18.53
C TYR A 8 6.03 7.92 -17.32
N GLU A 9 5.01 7.06 -17.49
CA GLU A 9 4.49 6.20 -16.44
C GLU A 9 5.65 5.32 -15.98
N SER A 10 6.22 5.68 -14.83
CA SER A 10 7.23 4.90 -14.15
C SER A 10 6.69 3.47 -14.01
N GLY A 11 7.58 2.47 -14.03
CA GLY A 11 7.16 1.08 -13.91
C GLY A 11 6.26 0.84 -12.70
N PHE A 12 6.48 1.60 -11.63
CA PHE A 12 5.67 1.59 -10.42
C PHE A 12 4.24 2.12 -10.62
N SER A 13 4.05 3.30 -11.21
CA SER A 13 2.70 3.84 -11.44
C SER A 13 1.87 2.93 -12.35
N ARG A 14 2.50 2.38 -13.40
CA ARG A 14 1.85 1.41 -14.29
C ARG A 14 1.43 0.14 -13.54
N PHE A 15 2.30 -0.37 -12.66
CA PHE A 15 2.02 -1.54 -11.83
C PHE A 15 0.82 -1.31 -10.91
N ILE A 16 0.80 -0.22 -10.15
CA ILE A 16 -0.30 0.11 -9.24
C ILE A 16 -1.62 0.26 -9.98
N ARG A 17 -1.64 0.96 -11.13
CA ARG A 17 -2.86 1.08 -11.95
C ARG A 17 -3.40 -0.26 -12.45
N ARG A 18 -2.54 -1.24 -12.71
CA ARG A 18 -2.95 -2.59 -13.14
C ARG A 18 -3.60 -3.37 -12.00
N ILE A 19 -3.12 -3.20 -10.77
CA ILE A 19 -3.74 -3.79 -9.58
C ILE A 19 -5.11 -3.12 -9.31
N ILE A 20 -5.16 -1.78 -9.31
CA ILE A 20 -6.42 -1.03 -9.10
C ILE A 20 -7.48 -1.37 -10.16
N GLY A 21 -7.06 -1.55 -11.41
CA GLY A 21 -7.95 -1.91 -12.52
C GLY A 21 -8.17 -3.41 -12.70
N HIS A 22 -7.67 -4.25 -11.79
CA HIS A 22 -7.83 -5.70 -11.90
C HIS A 22 -9.29 -6.11 -11.66
N THR A 23 -9.81 -7.05 -12.46
CA THR A 23 -11.24 -7.40 -12.46
C THR A 23 -11.55 -8.71 -11.73
N LYS A 24 -10.53 -9.45 -11.28
CA LYS A 24 -10.70 -10.69 -10.52
C LYS A 24 -10.37 -10.44 -9.05
N VAL A 25 -10.84 -11.34 -8.19
CA VAL A 25 -10.51 -11.28 -6.77
C VAL A 25 -9.02 -11.56 -6.56
N LEU A 26 -8.35 -10.67 -5.84
CA LEU A 26 -6.95 -10.78 -5.42
C LEU A 26 -6.89 -11.23 -3.96
N ILE A 27 -6.31 -12.40 -3.73
CA ILE A 27 -6.05 -12.94 -2.39
C ILE A 27 -4.54 -12.94 -2.14
N GLY A 28 -4.13 -12.31 -1.04
CA GLY A 28 -2.74 -12.30 -0.59
C GLY A 28 -2.52 -13.38 0.46
N LEU A 29 -1.46 -14.18 0.33
CA LEU A 29 -1.00 -15.12 1.35
C LEU A 29 0.31 -14.61 1.95
N ILE A 30 0.27 -14.09 3.18
CA ILE A 30 1.38 -13.39 3.83
C ILE A 30 1.98 -14.31 4.89
N ASN A 31 3.15 -14.86 4.61
CA ASN A 31 3.84 -15.79 5.51
C ASN A 31 4.76 -15.11 6.54
N GLY A 32 4.91 -13.78 6.48
CA GLY A 32 5.87 -13.05 7.31
C GLY A 32 5.83 -11.54 7.07
N PRO A 33 6.91 -10.82 7.38
CA PRO A 33 6.94 -9.36 7.32
C PRO A 33 6.66 -8.82 5.91
N ALA A 34 5.72 -7.88 5.80
CA ALA A 34 5.45 -7.13 4.59
C ALA A 34 5.91 -5.67 4.76
N PHE A 35 6.93 -5.28 3.98
CA PHE A 35 7.61 -4.00 4.16
C PHE A 35 7.45 -3.06 2.96
N GLY A 36 7.19 -1.79 3.21
CA GLY A 36 7.19 -0.73 2.19
C GLY A 36 6.18 -0.99 1.08
N VAL A 37 6.66 -1.02 -0.18
CA VAL A 37 5.83 -1.18 -1.37
C VAL A 37 4.98 -2.46 -1.36
N ALA A 38 5.47 -3.52 -0.70
CA ALA A 38 4.70 -4.76 -0.55
C ALA A 38 3.46 -4.53 0.32
N CYS A 39 3.63 -3.83 1.45
CA CYS A 39 2.53 -3.49 2.35
C CYS A 39 1.52 -2.54 1.68
N THR A 40 1.99 -1.48 1.00
CA THR A 40 1.09 -0.54 0.31
C THR A 40 0.30 -1.23 -0.81
N THR A 41 0.93 -2.15 -1.54
CA THR A 41 0.28 -2.93 -2.60
C THR A 41 -0.75 -3.91 -2.04
N LEU A 42 -0.46 -4.58 -0.92
CA LEU A 42 -1.40 -5.51 -0.28
C LEU A 42 -2.67 -4.81 0.23
N GLY A 43 -2.60 -3.51 0.54
CA GLY A 43 -3.80 -2.71 0.84
C GLY A 43 -4.79 -2.62 -0.33
N LEU A 44 -4.37 -2.94 -1.56
CA LEU A 44 -5.23 -2.96 -2.74
C LEU A 44 -5.88 -4.32 -3.02
N PHE A 45 -5.58 -5.34 -2.22
CA PHE A 45 -6.12 -6.68 -2.41
C PHE A 45 -7.50 -6.79 -1.74
N ASP A 46 -8.31 -7.73 -2.20
CA ASP A 46 -9.66 -7.93 -1.67
C ASP A 46 -9.64 -8.69 -0.34
N TYR A 47 -8.68 -9.61 -0.15
CA TYR A 47 -8.56 -10.40 1.07
C TYR A 47 -7.12 -10.83 1.34
N LEU A 48 -6.71 -10.78 2.61
CA LEU A 48 -5.38 -11.19 3.05
C LEU A 48 -5.49 -12.34 4.05
N VAL A 49 -4.74 -13.42 3.83
CA VAL A 49 -4.52 -14.51 4.79
C VAL A 49 -3.11 -14.35 5.33
N CYS A 50 -3.02 -14.10 6.63
CA CYS A 50 -1.75 -13.82 7.30
C CYS A 50 -1.38 -14.97 8.23
N SER A 51 -0.10 -15.35 8.21
CA SER A 51 0.53 -16.13 9.28
C SER A 51 0.54 -15.32 10.58
N GLU A 52 0.56 -15.99 11.73
CA GLU A 52 0.74 -15.35 13.05
C GLU A 52 2.06 -14.58 13.18
N LEU A 53 3.03 -14.86 12.29
CA LEU A 53 4.33 -14.18 12.22
C LEU A 53 4.32 -12.97 11.26
N ALA A 54 3.20 -12.71 10.58
CA ALA A 54 3.09 -11.58 9.65
C ALA A 54 2.91 -10.27 10.42
N TYR A 55 3.64 -9.24 9.98
CA TYR A 55 3.41 -7.86 10.38
C TYR A 55 3.64 -6.95 9.17
N PHE A 56 3.09 -5.75 9.24
CA PHE A 56 3.07 -4.77 8.16
C PHE A 56 3.77 -3.51 8.62
N LEU A 57 4.75 -3.04 7.84
CA LEU A 57 5.54 -1.86 8.20
C LEU A 57 5.85 -1.03 6.97
N ILE A 58 5.66 0.29 7.09
CA ILE A 58 6.06 1.22 6.04
C ILE A 58 6.92 2.34 6.63
N PRO A 59 8.21 2.42 6.27
CA PRO A 59 9.16 3.35 6.88
C PRO A 59 9.15 4.74 6.22
N PHE A 60 8.00 5.27 5.78
CA PHE A 60 7.96 6.57 5.10
C PHE A 60 8.64 7.69 5.90
N PRO A 61 8.38 7.84 7.23
CA PRO A 61 9.02 8.89 8.02
C PRO A 61 10.54 8.69 8.11
N THR A 62 11.00 7.44 8.21
CA THR A 62 12.42 7.11 8.32
C THR A 62 13.19 7.45 7.06
N ILE A 63 12.60 7.21 5.89
CA ILE A 63 13.25 7.47 4.59
C ILE A 63 12.98 8.87 4.03
N GLY A 64 12.18 9.69 4.73
CA GLY A 64 11.73 11.00 4.25
C GLY A 64 10.81 10.91 3.02
N GLY A 65 10.12 9.78 2.85
CA GLY A 65 9.22 9.51 1.74
C GLY A 65 7.80 9.97 2.04
N CYS A 66 7.05 10.33 0.99
CA CYS A 66 5.60 10.52 1.10
C CYS A 66 4.85 9.20 0.83
N PRO A 67 3.60 9.05 1.30
CA PRO A 67 2.81 7.86 1.02
C PRO A 67 2.65 7.56 -0.47
N GLU A 68 2.92 6.30 -0.86
CA GLU A 68 2.78 5.80 -2.23
C GLU A 68 1.70 4.71 -2.35
N GLY A 69 1.43 4.21 -3.56
CA GLY A 69 0.54 3.06 -3.76
C GLY A 69 -0.90 3.30 -3.30
N THR A 70 -1.34 4.57 -3.26
CA THR A 70 -2.64 5.03 -2.72
C THR A 70 -2.85 4.79 -1.21
N SER A 71 -1.78 4.43 -0.49
CA SER A 71 -1.84 4.11 0.94
C SER A 71 -2.43 5.22 1.81
N SER A 72 -2.22 6.51 1.47
CA SER A 72 -2.81 7.64 2.21
C SER A 72 -4.33 7.59 2.31
N ILE A 73 -5.03 7.06 1.30
CA ILE A 73 -6.50 6.97 1.27
C ILE A 73 -6.96 5.58 1.66
N VAL A 74 -6.31 4.55 1.11
CA VAL A 74 -6.72 3.16 1.29
C VAL A 74 -6.57 2.74 2.76
N PHE A 75 -5.47 3.12 3.40
CA PHE A 75 -5.21 2.70 4.77
C PHE A 75 -6.20 3.34 5.72
N GLU A 76 -6.46 4.64 5.58
CA GLU A 76 -7.47 5.33 6.37
C GLU A 76 -8.86 4.66 6.23
N ARG A 77 -9.24 4.24 5.02
CA ARG A 77 -10.52 3.57 4.77
C ARG A 77 -10.61 2.17 5.37
N VAL A 78 -9.51 1.41 5.37
CA VAL A 78 -9.52 0.00 5.79
C VAL A 78 -9.32 -0.16 7.29
N MET A 79 -8.46 0.66 7.91
CA MET A 79 -8.07 0.50 9.33
C MET A 79 -8.34 1.72 10.20
N GLY A 80 -8.92 2.78 9.64
CA GLY A 80 -9.26 4.02 10.35
C GLY A 80 -8.10 5.00 10.50
N THR A 81 -8.42 6.26 10.81
CA THR A 81 -7.45 7.37 10.84
C THR A 81 -6.34 7.17 11.87
N SER A 82 -6.63 6.61 13.04
CA SER A 82 -5.62 6.42 14.11
C SER A 82 -4.53 5.45 13.68
N ASN A 83 -4.91 4.24 13.24
CA ASN A 83 -3.98 3.22 12.78
C ASN A 83 -3.24 3.68 11.51
N ALA A 84 -3.93 4.35 10.59
CA ALA A 84 -3.30 4.93 9.40
C ALA A 84 -2.26 6.00 9.74
N SER A 85 -2.53 6.85 10.72
CA SER A 85 -1.56 7.83 11.18
C SER A 85 -0.36 7.15 11.85
N GLY A 86 -0.60 6.13 12.69
CA GLY A 86 0.46 5.28 13.27
C GLY A 86 1.41 4.73 12.22
N MET A 87 0.87 4.06 11.20
CA MET A 87 1.70 3.48 10.14
C MET A 87 2.36 4.53 9.22
N LEU A 88 1.61 5.54 8.77
CA LEU A 88 2.09 6.46 7.72
C LEU A 88 2.93 7.62 8.25
N LEU A 89 2.59 8.16 9.43
CA LEU A 89 3.25 9.33 10.00
C LEU A 89 4.30 8.97 11.05
N PHE A 90 4.07 7.89 11.80
CA PHE A 90 4.96 7.46 12.88
C PHE A 90 5.77 6.19 12.55
N GLY A 91 5.44 5.49 11.46
CA GLY A 91 6.15 4.29 11.03
C GLY A 91 5.95 3.12 12.00
N GLU A 92 4.81 3.07 12.69
CA GLU A 92 4.49 1.99 13.62
C GLU A 92 4.10 0.72 12.84
N PRO A 93 4.60 -0.47 13.27
CA PRO A 93 4.17 -1.73 12.67
C PRO A 93 2.76 -2.11 13.12
N MET A 94 2.01 -2.78 12.23
CA MET A 94 0.74 -3.45 12.52
C MET A 94 0.83 -4.96 12.40
#